data_AF-A0A976LEF0-F1
#
_entry.id   AF-A0A976LEF0-F1
#
_cell.length_a   1.000
_cell.length_b   1.000
_cell.length_c   1.000
_cell.angle_alpha   90.00
_cell.angle_beta   90.00
_cell.angle_gamma   90.00
#
_symmetry.space_group_name_H-M   'P 1'
#
loop_
_entity.id
_entity.type
_entity.pdbx_description
1 polymer ?
#
loop_
_entity_poly.entity_id
_entity_poly.type
_entity_poly.pdbx_seq_one_letter_code
_entity_poly.pdbx_strand_id
1 'polypeptide(L)'
;YTPAPTPYTAKGQGLEEAQVPSSIAAISKALTGAYLSSEGNAFSTYTAAQIIQEHFNPNVLGQAAGPLFGVQFSQLPCGDLVSQGSDLGVGPRRSPLGFSGQRGGLPLYLRGTPVGGIGVIATKVYTIEQNISNPAPSADERIAIAGATGFLAPFNRRADVITVNGQTLRFTSTGDQDLLTNPAKAPSLSTITANGEGALLSVPGYFDGTVRAGLAFGQADSGIYPADKDPASAVLFKGLNAYILSDSTGQNRYPPKDGTVTNGEQLTQGDVATLLRKAIGVANEARSQIRRPLSTAARLTVSVVDTEGNILGILRSQDSPMFSTDVGLQKARTAAFFSNRDAGSLLQPSNVYPYVERARNFIPFATSGPLFSDGTALTPRALGNIGRPLLPDGISRTPYAPLSLPYQPVSVYKTGVNQWSEFNVGMQLDLVFSDLLYAITNPFGVALTPPYPVVPITNCAASNSSIPPNALANGMQPFAGAVPLYKNNVLVGAIGESGDGVDQDDMAGFLGAYRAGLITQPKVTNANGFIRSNRVIFNTGHASLALRFVECPFRPFINNNTESACNGK
;
A
#
# COMPACT_ATOMS: atom_id res chain seq x y z
N TYR A 1 12.40 2.87 -34.55
CA TYR A 1 13.23 3.69 -33.65
C TYR A 1 13.37 2.95 -32.34
N THR A 2 14.45 2.22 -32.14
CA THR A 2 14.81 1.61 -30.84
C THR A 2 15.68 2.61 -30.10
N PRO A 3 15.17 3.35 -29.10
CA PRO A 3 16.05 4.15 -28.27
C PRO A 3 16.84 3.16 -27.41
N ALA A 4 18.17 3.24 -27.47
CA ALA A 4 19.03 2.61 -26.48
C ALA A 4 18.56 3.01 -25.07
N PRO A 5 18.57 2.10 -24.08
CA PRO A 5 18.19 2.44 -22.71
C PRO A 5 19.15 3.51 -22.20
N THR A 6 18.64 4.73 -22.07
CA THR A 6 19.37 5.80 -21.39
C THR A 6 19.48 5.36 -19.93
N PRO A 7 20.68 5.37 -19.31
CA PRO A 7 20.80 5.03 -17.90
C PRO A 7 19.89 5.96 -17.09
N TYR A 8 19.05 5.38 -16.24
CA TYR A 8 18.14 6.12 -15.35
C TYR A 8 18.94 7.21 -14.62
N THR A 9 18.71 8.46 -14.98
CA THR A 9 19.35 9.61 -14.33
C THR A 9 18.33 10.22 -13.39
N ALA A 10 18.24 9.69 -12.18
CA ALA A 10 17.55 10.34 -11.07
C ALA A 10 18.43 11.50 -10.56
N LYS A 11 17.82 12.59 -10.08
CA LYS A 11 18.58 13.63 -9.36
C LYS A 11 18.85 13.24 -7.90
N GLY A 12 18.13 12.23 -7.37
CA GLY A 12 18.35 11.58 -6.08
C GLY A 12 18.74 10.10 -6.21
N GLN A 13 18.66 9.35 -5.11
CA GLN A 13 18.81 7.88 -5.13
C GLN A 13 17.46 7.13 -5.28
N GLY A 14 16.32 7.84 -5.33
CA GLY A 14 15.00 7.29 -5.65
C GLY A 14 14.53 7.60 -7.07
N LEU A 15 13.20 7.68 -7.29
CA LEU A 15 12.60 8.02 -8.59
C LEU A 15 12.35 9.52 -8.80
N GLU A 16 12.87 10.39 -7.92
CA GLU A 16 12.65 11.83 -8.01
C GLU A 16 13.32 12.40 -9.25
N GLU A 17 12.52 13.02 -10.10
CA GLU A 17 12.95 13.58 -11.38
C GLU A 17 13.64 12.55 -12.30
N ALA A 18 13.37 11.25 -12.09
CA ALA A 18 13.97 10.19 -12.87
C ALA A 18 13.43 10.18 -14.30
N GLN A 19 14.33 9.92 -15.25
CA GLN A 19 13.95 9.56 -16.61
C GLN A 19 13.59 8.07 -16.65
N VAL A 20 12.29 7.79 -16.61
CA VAL A 20 11.72 6.45 -16.79
C VAL A 20 10.94 6.40 -18.10
N PRO A 21 10.80 5.21 -18.74
CA PRO A 21 9.95 5.10 -19.93
C PRO A 21 8.53 5.62 -19.65
N SER A 22 8.06 6.53 -20.50
CA SER A 22 6.73 7.16 -20.39
C SER A 22 5.60 6.12 -20.30
N SER A 23 5.74 4.99 -20.97
CA SER A 23 4.76 3.90 -20.95
C SER A 23 4.53 3.31 -19.55
N ILE A 24 5.60 3.02 -18.79
CA ILE A 24 5.48 2.41 -17.46
C ILE A 24 5.03 3.44 -16.42
N ALA A 25 5.38 4.72 -16.59
CA ALA A 25 4.88 5.81 -15.75
C ALA A 25 3.38 6.05 -15.98
N ALA A 26 2.91 6.04 -17.23
CA ALA A 26 1.49 6.17 -17.55
C ALA A 26 0.65 5.03 -16.93
N ILE A 27 1.13 3.78 -16.99
CA ILE A 27 0.46 2.64 -16.34
C ILE A 27 0.40 2.83 -14.82
N SER A 28 1.50 3.27 -14.20
CA SER A 28 1.56 3.49 -12.75
C SER A 28 0.57 4.58 -12.30
N LYS A 29 0.42 5.65 -13.08
CA LYS A 29 -0.60 6.70 -12.85
C LYS A 29 -2.03 6.16 -13.01
N ALA A 30 -2.29 5.39 -14.06
CA ALA A 30 -3.62 4.81 -14.31
C ALA A 30 -4.05 3.88 -13.17
N LEU A 31 -3.13 2.99 -12.74
CA LEU A 31 -3.36 2.08 -11.62
C LEU A 31 -3.57 2.82 -10.30
N THR A 32 -2.84 3.92 -10.07
CA THR A 32 -3.05 4.73 -8.87
C THR A 32 -4.49 5.23 -8.77
N GLY A 33 -5.03 5.82 -9.84
CA GLY A 33 -6.44 6.23 -9.87
C GLY A 33 -7.39 5.05 -9.68
N ALA A 34 -7.18 3.97 -10.45
CA ALA A 34 -8.03 2.79 -10.43
C ALA A 34 -8.08 2.08 -9.06
N TYR A 35 -6.93 1.94 -8.39
CA TYR A 35 -6.80 1.07 -7.22
C TYR A 35 -7.07 1.77 -5.90
N LEU A 36 -6.86 3.08 -5.83
CA LEU A 36 -7.18 3.89 -4.64
C LEU A 36 -8.67 4.23 -4.52
N SER A 37 -9.44 4.00 -5.59
CA SER A 37 -10.85 4.37 -5.68
C SER A 37 -11.79 3.20 -5.36
N SER A 38 -13.02 3.53 -5.01
CA SER A 38 -14.10 2.58 -4.65
C SER A 38 -15.47 3.17 -5.00
N GLU A 39 -16.56 2.44 -4.78
CA GLU A 39 -17.89 3.05 -4.81
C GLU A 39 -18.09 4.08 -3.68
N GLY A 40 -17.23 4.11 -2.66
CA GLY A 40 -17.30 5.12 -1.60
C GLY A 40 -16.50 6.40 -1.87
N ASN A 41 -15.49 6.36 -2.74
CA ASN A 41 -14.54 7.46 -2.94
C ASN A 41 -13.87 7.42 -4.31
N ALA A 42 -13.42 8.57 -4.78
CA ALA A 42 -12.60 8.69 -5.96
C ALA A 42 -11.33 9.50 -5.65
N PHE A 43 -10.18 8.85 -5.78
CA PHE A 43 -8.87 9.43 -5.56
C PHE A 43 -8.07 9.40 -6.85
N SER A 44 -7.38 10.51 -7.12
CA SER A 44 -6.47 10.65 -8.26
C SER A 44 -5.01 10.54 -7.81
N THR A 45 -4.08 10.59 -8.75
CA THR A 45 -2.66 10.76 -8.39
C THR A 45 -2.37 12.08 -7.70
N TYR A 46 -3.23 13.10 -7.87
CA TYR A 46 -3.10 14.35 -7.13
C TYR A 46 -3.48 14.18 -5.66
N THR A 47 -4.54 13.40 -5.40
CA THR A 47 -4.90 13.00 -4.04
C THR A 47 -3.77 12.21 -3.39
N ALA A 48 -3.21 11.24 -4.11
CA ALA A 48 -2.07 10.46 -3.64
C ALA A 48 -0.89 11.38 -3.29
N ALA A 49 -0.55 12.35 -4.15
CA ALA A 49 0.51 13.32 -3.92
C ALA A 49 0.37 14.06 -2.59
N GLN A 50 -0.85 14.46 -2.20
CA GLN A 50 -1.11 15.21 -0.98
C GLN A 50 -0.89 14.41 0.31
N ILE A 51 -1.09 13.08 0.27
CA ILE A 51 -1.19 12.24 1.48
C ILE A 51 0.06 11.38 1.76
N ILE A 52 1.12 11.57 0.98
CA ILE A 52 2.38 10.81 1.04
C ILE A 52 3.59 11.69 1.38
N GLN A 53 3.36 12.93 1.80
CA GLN A 53 4.36 13.99 1.92
C GLN A 53 4.92 14.07 3.34
N GLU A 54 5.98 14.86 3.55
CA GLU A 54 6.58 15.11 4.86
C GLU A 54 5.63 15.88 5.78
N HIS A 55 4.66 16.58 5.21
CA HIS A 55 3.61 17.33 5.89
C HIS A 55 2.25 17.04 5.24
N PHE A 56 1.24 16.73 6.05
CA PHE A 56 -0.12 16.55 5.59
C PHE A 56 -0.73 17.92 5.26
N ASN A 57 -1.06 18.05 3.98
CA ASN A 57 -0.93 19.26 3.15
C ASN A 57 0.53 19.72 2.94
N PRO A 58 1.08 19.54 1.73
CA PRO A 58 2.37 20.09 1.35
C PRO A 58 2.49 21.59 1.62
N ASN A 59 3.66 22.00 2.11
CA ASN A 59 3.99 23.38 2.50
C ASN A 59 3.24 23.95 3.72
N VAL A 60 2.37 23.18 4.38
CA VAL A 60 1.78 23.58 5.66
C VAL A 60 2.66 23.07 6.80
N LEU A 61 3.45 23.97 7.38
CA LEU A 61 4.32 23.66 8.51
C LEU A 61 3.50 23.32 9.76
N GLY A 62 4.11 22.57 10.69
CA GLY A 62 3.45 22.20 11.95
C GLY A 62 2.45 21.04 11.82
N GLN A 63 2.40 20.37 10.67
CA GLN A 63 1.54 19.22 10.41
C GLN A 63 2.35 17.94 10.34
N ALA A 64 1.83 16.86 10.93
CA ALA A 64 2.41 15.53 10.80
C ALA A 64 2.52 15.10 9.33
N ALA A 65 3.41 14.17 9.03
CA ALA A 65 3.55 13.60 7.70
C ALA A 65 2.27 12.92 7.22
N GLY A 66 2.15 12.80 5.91
CA GLY A 66 1.02 12.16 5.24
C GLY A 66 0.70 10.78 5.83
N PRO A 67 -0.58 10.43 5.99
CA PRO A 67 -1.00 9.19 6.64
C PRO A 67 -0.58 7.94 5.86
N LEU A 68 -0.38 8.05 4.54
CA LEU A 68 0.02 6.96 3.65
C LEU A 68 1.45 7.14 3.11
N PHE A 69 2.29 7.91 3.80
CA PHE A 69 3.70 8.01 3.47
C PHE A 69 4.33 6.61 3.29
N GLY A 70 4.95 6.37 2.13
CA GLY A 70 5.55 5.08 1.77
C GLY A 70 4.61 4.10 1.06
N VAL A 71 3.34 4.45 0.80
CA VAL A 71 2.40 3.60 0.02
C VAL A 71 2.88 3.39 -1.42
N GLN A 72 3.75 4.27 -1.92
CA GLN A 72 4.38 4.19 -3.24
C GLN A 72 5.06 2.84 -3.45
N PHE A 73 5.63 2.24 -2.41
CA PHE A 73 6.32 0.94 -2.46
C PHE A 73 5.38 -0.23 -2.19
N SER A 74 4.23 -0.22 -2.85
CA SER A 74 3.24 -1.30 -2.85
C SER A 74 2.69 -1.54 -4.26
N GLN A 75 1.98 -2.66 -4.44
CA GLN A 75 1.65 -3.23 -5.75
C GLN A 75 2.89 -3.41 -6.65
N LEU A 76 4.04 -3.66 -6.03
CA LEU A 76 5.32 -3.72 -6.73
C LEU A 76 5.34 -4.89 -7.73
N PRO A 77 6.05 -4.74 -8.85
CA PRO A 77 6.02 -5.75 -9.91
C PRO A 77 6.61 -7.10 -9.47
N CYS A 78 7.54 -7.08 -8.52
CA CYS A 78 8.21 -8.23 -7.93
C CYS A 78 7.42 -8.93 -6.80
N GLY A 79 6.25 -8.44 -6.40
CA GLY A 79 5.51 -9.00 -5.26
C GLY A 79 4.92 -10.39 -5.56
N ASP A 80 4.74 -11.22 -4.53
CA ASP A 80 4.22 -12.60 -4.65
C ASP A 80 2.69 -12.69 -4.72
N LEU A 81 2.00 -11.59 -4.41
CA LEU A 81 0.54 -11.51 -4.38
C LEU A 81 -0.03 -11.10 -5.75
N VAL A 82 0.66 -10.19 -6.43
CA VAL A 82 0.20 -9.60 -7.69
C VAL A 82 0.44 -10.54 -8.86
N SER A 83 -0.49 -10.57 -9.80
CA SER A 83 -0.38 -11.45 -10.97
C SER A 83 0.65 -10.94 -11.98
N GLN A 84 1.36 -11.87 -12.60
CA GLN A 84 2.46 -11.61 -13.51
C GLN A 84 2.13 -11.98 -14.95
N GLY A 85 2.73 -11.25 -15.91
CA GLY A 85 2.61 -11.46 -17.35
C GLY A 85 1.88 -10.33 -18.06
N SER A 86 2.03 -10.25 -19.39
CA SER A 86 1.27 -9.33 -20.25
C SER A 86 -0.15 -9.83 -20.53
N ASP A 87 -0.37 -11.13 -20.38
CA ASP A 87 -1.71 -11.67 -20.41
C ASP A 87 -2.44 -11.30 -19.13
N LEU A 88 -3.65 -10.78 -19.34
CA LEU A 88 -4.55 -10.30 -18.31
C LEU A 88 -5.03 -11.50 -17.48
N GLY A 89 -4.17 -12.02 -16.61
CA GLY A 89 -4.56 -12.98 -15.59
C GLY A 89 -5.53 -12.35 -14.58
N VAL A 90 -6.00 -13.20 -13.67
CA VAL A 90 -6.82 -12.79 -12.53
C VAL A 90 -6.10 -11.73 -11.69
N GLY A 91 -6.77 -10.65 -11.28
CA GLY A 91 -6.18 -9.61 -10.43
C GLY A 91 -5.90 -10.06 -8.99
N PRO A 92 -5.31 -9.19 -8.15
CA PRO A 92 -4.80 -7.85 -8.44
C PRO A 92 -3.57 -7.86 -9.36
N ARG A 93 -3.48 -6.86 -10.25
CA ARG A 93 -2.34 -6.65 -11.15
C ARG A 93 -1.29 -5.74 -10.51
N ARG A 94 -0.04 -5.94 -10.91
CA ARG A 94 1.11 -5.13 -10.53
C ARG A 94 1.11 -3.73 -11.14
N SER A 95 1.76 -2.80 -10.45
CA SER A 95 2.13 -1.49 -10.97
C SER A 95 3.64 -1.44 -11.27
N PRO A 96 4.08 -0.94 -12.45
CA PRO A 96 5.50 -0.93 -12.80
C PRO A 96 6.40 -0.18 -11.81
N LEU A 97 5.95 0.98 -11.34
CA LEU A 97 6.72 1.86 -10.44
C LEU A 97 6.07 1.96 -9.05
N GLY A 98 5.16 1.05 -8.71
CA GLY A 98 4.27 1.23 -7.56
C GLY A 98 3.27 2.36 -7.77
N PHE A 99 2.82 3.02 -6.70
CA PHE A 99 1.87 4.14 -6.81
C PHE A 99 2.53 5.49 -7.11
N SER A 100 1.80 6.35 -7.80
CA SER A 100 2.30 7.63 -8.31
C SER A 100 1.69 8.84 -7.60
N GLY A 101 2.54 9.75 -7.14
CA GLY A 101 2.15 11.11 -6.73
C GLY A 101 2.20 12.14 -7.89
N GLN A 102 2.47 11.71 -9.13
CA GLN A 102 2.53 12.63 -10.26
C GLN A 102 1.13 12.85 -10.86
N ARG A 103 0.69 14.10 -10.99
CA ARG A 103 -0.62 14.43 -11.62
C ARG A 103 -0.78 13.80 -13.01
N GLY A 104 -2.03 13.47 -13.37
CA GLY A 104 -2.38 12.85 -14.65
C GLY A 104 -2.93 11.42 -14.55
N GLY A 105 -3.13 10.88 -13.35
CA GLY A 105 -3.84 9.62 -13.12
C GLY A 105 -5.23 9.86 -12.52
N LEU A 106 -6.28 9.41 -13.21
CA LEU A 106 -7.67 9.56 -12.78
C LEU A 106 -8.39 8.22 -12.76
N PRO A 107 -9.29 7.98 -11.78
CA PRO A 107 -10.19 6.84 -11.82
C PRO A 107 -11.28 7.03 -12.88
N LEU A 108 -11.70 5.93 -13.49
CA LEU A 108 -12.80 5.86 -14.43
C LEU A 108 -14.01 5.19 -13.78
N TYR A 109 -15.19 5.73 -14.05
CA TYR A 109 -16.46 5.31 -13.47
C TYR A 109 -17.51 5.06 -14.54
N LEU A 110 -18.32 4.03 -14.34
CA LEU A 110 -19.57 3.80 -15.07
C LEU A 110 -20.71 3.70 -14.07
N ARG A 111 -21.72 4.58 -14.22
CA ARG A 111 -22.90 4.62 -13.35
C ARG A 111 -22.58 4.68 -11.84
N GLY A 112 -21.43 5.28 -11.50
CA GLY A 112 -20.97 5.42 -10.12
C GLY A 112 -20.19 4.23 -9.55
N THR A 113 -19.90 3.21 -10.36
CA THR A 113 -19.00 2.10 -10.01
C THR A 113 -17.62 2.34 -10.67
N PRO A 114 -16.50 2.19 -9.95
CA PRO A 114 -15.17 2.29 -10.54
C PRO A 114 -14.93 1.13 -11.52
N VAL A 115 -14.39 1.43 -12.70
CA VAL A 115 -14.17 0.45 -13.78
C VAL A 115 -12.75 0.45 -14.34
N GLY A 116 -11.87 1.29 -13.81
CA GLY A 116 -10.48 1.37 -14.23
C GLY A 116 -9.88 2.74 -13.91
N GLY A 117 -8.84 3.08 -14.65
CA GLY A 117 -8.16 4.37 -14.53
C GLY A 117 -7.51 4.75 -15.85
N ILE A 118 -7.35 6.05 -16.05
CA ILE A 118 -6.53 6.63 -17.12
C ILE A 118 -5.27 7.23 -16.50
N GLY A 119 -4.14 7.08 -17.17
CA GLY A 119 -2.86 7.64 -16.75
C GLY A 119 -2.16 8.26 -17.94
N VAL A 120 -1.74 9.52 -17.78
CA VAL A 120 -1.10 10.28 -18.85
C VAL A 120 0.27 10.78 -18.38
N ILE A 121 1.24 10.71 -19.29
CA ILE A 121 2.51 11.42 -19.13
C ILE A 121 2.86 12.10 -20.46
N ALA A 122 2.89 13.43 -20.45
CA ALA A 122 3.28 14.25 -21.60
C ALA A 122 4.73 14.76 -21.47
N THR A 123 5.35 14.61 -20.29
CA THR A 123 6.74 14.97 -20.02
C THR A 123 7.66 13.75 -20.06
N LYS A 124 8.98 13.98 -20.14
CA LYS A 124 9.99 12.91 -20.04
C LYS A 124 10.46 12.64 -18.61
N VAL A 125 9.90 13.36 -17.64
CA VAL A 125 10.38 13.37 -16.25
C VAL A 125 9.26 12.88 -15.34
N TYR A 126 9.53 11.80 -14.62
CA TYR A 126 8.66 11.34 -13.55
C TYR A 126 8.98 12.14 -12.29
N THR A 127 7.96 12.74 -11.69
CA THR A 127 8.12 13.67 -10.55
C THR A 127 6.92 13.56 -9.61
N ILE A 128 6.86 14.33 -8.54
CA ILE A 128 5.72 14.40 -7.62
C ILE A 128 5.17 15.83 -7.57
N GLU A 129 3.87 15.96 -7.29
CA GLU A 129 3.26 17.27 -7.05
C GLU A 129 3.47 17.72 -5.60
N GLN A 130 4.29 18.74 -5.40
CA GLN A 130 4.69 19.26 -4.10
C GLN A 130 3.96 20.56 -3.73
N ASN A 131 3.23 21.17 -4.67
CA ASN A 131 2.48 22.39 -4.44
C ASN A 131 0.99 22.17 -4.70
N ILE A 132 0.23 22.00 -3.61
CA ILE A 132 -1.23 21.84 -3.68
C ILE A 132 -2.00 23.17 -3.61
N SER A 133 -1.32 24.28 -3.29
CA SER A 133 -1.95 25.57 -3.02
C SER A 133 -2.06 26.42 -4.28
N ASN A 134 -1.01 26.42 -5.10
CA ASN A 134 -0.97 27.09 -6.40
C ASN A 134 -0.22 26.23 -7.41
N PRO A 135 -0.81 25.09 -7.83
CA PRO A 135 -0.15 24.17 -8.76
C PRO A 135 0.04 24.83 -10.12
N ALA A 136 1.19 24.56 -10.76
CA ALA A 136 1.39 24.94 -12.16
C ALA A 136 0.39 24.19 -13.08
N PRO A 137 0.04 24.72 -14.26
CA PRO A 137 -0.78 23.98 -15.22
C PRO A 137 -0.13 22.64 -15.61
N SER A 138 -0.91 21.56 -15.59
CA SER A 138 -0.44 20.22 -15.95
C SER A 138 -1.01 19.78 -17.30
N ALA A 139 -0.12 19.50 -18.26
CA ALA A 139 -0.52 18.89 -19.53
C ALA A 139 -1.09 17.48 -19.31
N ASP A 140 -0.45 16.69 -18.45
CA ASP A 140 -0.85 15.33 -18.10
C ASP A 140 -2.29 15.30 -17.55
N GLU A 141 -2.62 16.21 -16.64
CA GLU A 141 -3.95 16.30 -16.02
C GLU A 141 -5.01 16.77 -17.00
N ARG A 142 -4.71 17.76 -17.86
CA ARG A 142 -5.63 18.21 -18.93
C ARG A 142 -5.96 17.11 -19.92
N ILE A 143 -4.95 16.37 -20.38
CA ILE A 143 -5.15 15.25 -21.30
C ILE A 143 -5.93 14.12 -20.59
N ALA A 144 -5.64 13.85 -19.32
CA ALA A 144 -6.37 12.84 -18.55
C ALA A 144 -7.86 13.21 -18.37
N ILE A 145 -8.18 14.47 -18.06
CA ILE A 145 -9.57 14.94 -17.97
C ILE A 145 -10.27 14.82 -19.34
N ALA A 146 -9.63 15.28 -20.41
CA ALA A 146 -10.18 15.15 -21.76
C ALA A 146 -10.48 13.69 -22.11
N GLY A 147 -9.51 12.80 -21.89
CA GLY A 147 -9.64 11.36 -22.17
C GLY A 147 -10.61 10.60 -21.27
N ALA A 148 -10.87 11.10 -20.05
CA ALA A 148 -11.83 10.51 -19.11
C ALA A 148 -13.27 11.04 -19.29
N THR A 149 -13.52 11.95 -20.24
CA THR A 149 -14.86 12.51 -20.49
C THR A 149 -15.89 11.40 -20.70
N GLY A 150 -17.02 11.47 -19.98
CA GLY A 150 -18.05 10.41 -19.96
C GLY A 150 -17.80 9.29 -18.94
N PHE A 151 -16.61 9.22 -18.36
CA PHE A 151 -16.20 8.24 -17.35
C PHE A 151 -15.68 8.90 -16.06
N LEU A 152 -15.85 10.21 -15.90
CA LEU A 152 -15.37 10.92 -14.72
C LEU A 152 -16.08 10.46 -13.44
N ALA A 153 -15.35 10.48 -12.33
CA ALA A 153 -15.89 10.17 -11.02
C ALA A 153 -17.07 11.07 -10.63
N PRO A 154 -18.09 10.56 -9.91
CA PRO A 154 -19.17 11.36 -9.36
C PRO A 154 -18.67 12.45 -8.41
N PHE A 155 -19.11 13.70 -8.60
CA PHE A 155 -18.66 14.84 -7.77
C PHE A 155 -18.85 14.63 -6.26
N ASN A 156 -19.92 13.94 -5.86
CA ASN A 156 -20.23 13.68 -4.46
C ASN A 156 -19.33 12.62 -3.79
N ARG A 157 -18.39 12.02 -4.53
CA ARG A 157 -17.42 11.02 -4.06
C ARG A 157 -15.97 11.36 -4.39
N ARG A 158 -15.70 12.44 -5.13
CA ARG A 158 -14.33 12.92 -5.39
C ARG A 158 -13.64 13.33 -4.10
N ALA A 159 -12.31 13.27 -4.13
CA ALA A 159 -11.45 13.65 -3.02
C ALA A 159 -11.82 15.02 -2.40
N ASP A 160 -12.32 15.95 -3.22
CA ASP A 160 -12.70 17.32 -2.82
C ASP A 160 -13.80 17.38 -1.75
N VAL A 161 -14.60 16.32 -1.61
CA VAL A 161 -15.67 16.23 -0.60
C VAL A 161 -15.34 15.24 0.53
N ILE A 162 -14.11 14.73 0.56
CA ILE A 162 -13.62 13.83 1.59
C ILE A 162 -12.68 14.60 2.51
N THR A 163 -12.98 14.57 3.81
CA THR A 163 -12.19 15.27 4.83
C THR A 163 -11.32 14.31 5.62
N VAL A 164 -10.04 14.63 5.73
CA VAL A 164 -9.07 13.93 6.58
C VAL A 164 -8.43 14.99 7.47
N ASN A 165 -8.42 14.76 8.79
CA ASN A 165 -7.95 15.72 9.78
C ASN A 165 -8.56 17.15 9.61
N GLY A 166 -9.85 17.22 9.28
CA GLY A 166 -10.56 18.49 9.06
C GLY A 166 -10.24 19.22 7.75
N GLN A 167 -9.40 18.65 6.88
CA GLN A 167 -9.02 19.24 5.59
C GLN A 167 -9.56 18.41 4.43
N THR A 168 -9.94 19.07 3.33
CA THR A 168 -10.35 18.38 2.09
C THR A 168 -9.16 17.95 1.25
N LEU A 169 -9.30 16.84 0.54
CA LEU A 169 -8.29 16.35 -0.40
C LEU A 169 -8.48 16.96 -1.79
N ARG A 170 -7.43 17.02 -2.60
CA ARG A 170 -7.48 17.50 -3.99
C ARG A 170 -7.74 16.34 -4.95
N PHE A 171 -8.77 16.45 -5.78
CA PHE A 171 -9.00 15.50 -6.87
C PHE A 171 -8.29 15.93 -8.14
N THR A 172 -8.52 17.16 -8.61
CA THR A 172 -7.79 17.75 -9.74
C THR A 172 -7.53 19.23 -9.54
N SER A 173 -6.53 19.78 -10.23
CA SER A 173 -6.38 21.24 -10.41
C SER A 173 -6.98 21.75 -11.71
N THR A 174 -7.41 20.83 -12.57
CA THR A 174 -7.94 21.09 -13.91
C THR A 174 -9.43 20.78 -13.95
N GLY A 175 -10.22 21.64 -14.61
CA GLY A 175 -11.61 21.38 -14.97
C GLY A 175 -11.89 21.55 -16.47
N ASP A 176 -13.16 21.46 -16.85
CA ASP A 176 -13.58 21.43 -18.26
C ASP A 176 -13.21 22.72 -19.01
N GLN A 177 -13.22 23.86 -18.32
CA GLN A 177 -12.82 25.16 -18.86
C GLN A 177 -11.33 25.24 -19.27
N ASP A 178 -10.50 24.35 -18.74
CA ASP A 178 -9.06 24.33 -19.00
C ASP A 178 -8.70 23.47 -20.23
N LEU A 179 -9.70 22.82 -20.85
CA LEU A 179 -9.52 21.98 -22.02
C LEU A 179 -9.36 22.82 -23.30
N LEU A 180 -8.30 22.52 -24.06
CA LEU A 180 -7.97 23.25 -25.29
C LEU A 180 -8.85 22.87 -26.49
N THR A 181 -9.50 21.72 -26.43
CA THR A 181 -10.38 21.20 -27.47
C THR A 181 -11.59 20.53 -26.84
N ASN A 182 -12.71 20.48 -27.57
CA ASN A 182 -13.91 19.79 -27.10
C ASN A 182 -13.72 18.27 -27.20
N PRO A 183 -13.72 17.52 -26.08
CA PRO A 183 -13.54 16.06 -26.10
C PRO A 183 -14.59 15.32 -26.93
N ALA A 184 -15.79 15.87 -27.08
CA ALA A 184 -16.84 15.28 -27.93
C ALA A 184 -16.49 15.28 -29.43
N LYS A 185 -15.46 16.04 -29.84
CA LYS A 185 -14.94 16.06 -31.21
C LYS A 185 -13.71 15.16 -31.41
N ALA A 186 -13.32 14.38 -30.39
CA ALA A 186 -12.17 13.50 -30.51
C ALA A 186 -12.36 12.47 -31.64
N PRO A 187 -11.39 12.33 -32.56
CA PRO A 187 -11.46 11.30 -33.60
C PRO A 187 -11.39 9.90 -32.97
N SER A 188 -11.92 8.90 -33.68
CA SER A 188 -11.81 7.51 -33.23
C SER A 188 -10.36 7.06 -33.22
N LEU A 189 -10.01 6.08 -32.37
CA LEU A 189 -8.67 5.49 -32.36
C LEU A 189 -8.26 4.98 -33.75
N SER A 190 -9.19 4.38 -34.50
CA SER A 190 -8.93 3.91 -35.87
C SER A 190 -8.54 5.04 -36.83
N THR A 191 -9.17 6.22 -36.68
CA THR A 191 -8.84 7.42 -37.46
C THR A 191 -7.47 7.96 -37.10
N ILE A 192 -7.17 8.06 -35.80
CA ILE A 192 -5.86 8.52 -35.28
C ILE A 192 -4.73 7.65 -35.83
N THR A 193 -4.89 6.32 -35.79
CA THR A 193 -3.88 5.39 -36.28
C THR A 193 -3.76 5.42 -37.81
N ALA A 194 -4.89 5.49 -38.53
CA ALA A 194 -4.87 5.58 -40.00
C ALA A 194 -4.18 6.86 -40.51
N ASN A 195 -4.30 7.96 -39.79
CA ASN A 195 -3.66 9.24 -40.12
C ASN A 195 -2.18 9.31 -39.66
N GLY A 196 -1.69 8.32 -38.91
CA GLY A 196 -0.33 8.36 -38.35
C GLY A 196 -0.15 9.38 -37.22
N GLU A 197 -1.23 9.85 -36.61
CA GLU A 197 -1.22 10.84 -35.51
C GLU A 197 -0.87 10.20 -34.16
N GLY A 198 -1.03 8.88 -34.03
CA GLY A 198 -0.70 8.11 -32.83
C GLY A 198 -0.79 6.60 -33.06
N ALA A 199 -0.15 5.83 -32.19
CA ALA A 199 -0.11 4.37 -32.27
C ALA A 199 -0.20 3.72 -30.88
N LEU A 200 -0.72 2.49 -30.85
CA LEU A 200 -0.63 1.63 -29.67
C LEU A 200 0.81 1.19 -29.48
N LEU A 201 1.30 1.27 -28.25
CA LEU A 201 2.65 0.86 -27.89
C LEU A 201 2.61 -0.42 -27.07
N SER A 202 3.29 -1.47 -27.51
CA SER A 202 3.52 -2.65 -26.68
C SER A 202 4.46 -2.29 -25.51
N VAL A 203 4.11 -2.73 -24.31
CA VAL A 203 4.86 -2.52 -23.07
C VAL A 203 5.19 -3.90 -22.49
N PRO A 204 6.45 -4.36 -22.60
CA PRO A 204 6.86 -5.69 -22.16
C PRO A 204 6.38 -6.02 -20.75
N GLY A 205 5.66 -7.14 -20.61
CA GLY A 205 5.12 -7.60 -19.34
C GLY A 205 3.88 -6.86 -18.83
N TYR A 206 3.33 -5.86 -19.54
CA TYR A 206 2.14 -5.11 -19.07
C TYR A 206 1.06 -4.94 -20.13
N PHE A 207 1.44 -4.80 -21.41
CA PHE A 207 0.49 -4.60 -22.50
C PHE A 207 1.11 -5.09 -23.81
N ASP A 208 0.41 -5.91 -24.56
CA ASP A 208 0.93 -6.49 -25.81
C ASP A 208 0.77 -5.58 -27.03
N GLY A 209 0.02 -4.48 -26.91
CA GLY A 209 -0.31 -3.58 -28.02
C GLY A 209 -1.72 -3.79 -28.58
N THR A 210 -2.49 -4.74 -28.03
CA THR A 210 -3.85 -5.05 -28.49
C THR A 210 -4.89 -4.50 -27.51
N VAL A 211 -5.82 -3.68 -27.99
CA VAL A 211 -6.94 -3.20 -27.15
C VAL A 211 -7.82 -4.39 -26.74
N ARG A 212 -8.13 -4.50 -25.44
CA ARG A 212 -8.91 -5.59 -24.86
C ARG A 212 -10.08 -5.03 -24.06
N ALA A 213 -11.18 -5.79 -23.99
CA ALA A 213 -12.29 -5.48 -23.11
C ALA A 213 -11.86 -5.57 -21.63
N GLY A 214 -12.42 -4.70 -20.79
CA GLY A 214 -12.24 -4.79 -19.33
C GLY A 214 -12.96 -6.02 -18.75
N LEU A 215 -12.44 -6.54 -17.64
CA LEU A 215 -13.05 -7.63 -16.89
C LEU A 215 -13.93 -7.04 -15.78
N ALA A 216 -15.18 -7.48 -15.69
CA ALA A 216 -16.13 -6.97 -14.72
C ALA A 216 -15.75 -7.41 -13.30
N PHE A 217 -15.64 -6.44 -12.38
CA PHE A 217 -15.41 -6.72 -10.97
C PHE A 217 -16.54 -7.59 -10.38
N GLY A 218 -16.21 -8.48 -9.44
CA GLY A 218 -17.19 -9.39 -8.85
C GLY A 218 -17.39 -10.70 -9.63
N GLN A 219 -16.55 -10.94 -10.65
CA GLN A 219 -16.50 -12.18 -11.42
C GLN A 219 -15.15 -12.88 -11.22
N ALA A 220 -15.12 -14.20 -11.40
CA ALA A 220 -13.90 -14.97 -11.23
C ALA A 220 -12.75 -14.46 -12.12
N ASP A 221 -13.06 -14.07 -13.36
CA ASP A 221 -12.08 -13.57 -14.32
C ASP A 221 -11.41 -12.26 -13.87
N SER A 222 -12.09 -11.39 -13.11
CA SER A 222 -11.45 -10.18 -12.56
C SER A 222 -10.44 -10.50 -11.46
N GLY A 223 -10.41 -11.74 -10.97
CA GLY A 223 -9.63 -12.19 -9.82
C GLY A 223 -10.25 -11.90 -8.47
N ILE A 224 -11.46 -11.34 -8.42
CA ILE A 224 -12.16 -11.02 -7.18
C ILE A 224 -13.66 -11.20 -7.38
N TYR A 225 -14.29 -11.99 -6.51
CA TYR A 225 -15.73 -12.22 -6.54
C TYR A 225 -16.31 -12.48 -5.13
N PRO A 226 -17.65 -12.38 -4.97
CA PRO A 226 -18.31 -12.64 -3.69
C PRO A 226 -18.00 -14.04 -3.14
N ALA A 227 -17.68 -14.14 -1.86
CA ALA A 227 -17.31 -15.38 -1.19
C ALA A 227 -18.43 -16.44 -1.22
N ASP A 228 -19.69 -16.02 -1.40
CA ASP A 228 -20.84 -16.92 -1.49
C ASP A 228 -20.95 -17.70 -2.81
N LYS A 229 -20.18 -17.29 -3.85
CA LYS A 229 -20.09 -18.03 -5.11
C LYS A 229 -19.06 -19.17 -5.06
N ASP A 230 -18.23 -19.24 -4.02
CA ASP A 230 -17.31 -20.34 -3.76
C ASP A 230 -17.86 -21.28 -2.68
N PRO A 231 -18.10 -22.58 -2.93
CA PRO A 231 -18.77 -23.46 -1.98
C PRO A 231 -18.14 -23.52 -0.58
N ALA A 232 -16.80 -23.57 -0.51
CA ALA A 232 -16.09 -23.63 0.77
C ALA A 232 -16.17 -22.29 1.53
N SER A 233 -15.91 -21.18 0.82
CA SER A 233 -15.97 -19.83 1.38
C SER A 233 -17.41 -19.40 1.73
N ALA A 234 -18.43 -19.89 1.03
CA ALA A 234 -19.84 -19.59 1.30
C ALA A 234 -20.26 -20.06 2.69
N VAL A 235 -19.77 -21.23 3.11
CA VAL A 235 -19.99 -21.75 4.46
C VAL A 235 -19.15 -20.97 5.47
N LEU A 236 -17.86 -20.80 5.19
CA LEU A 236 -16.92 -20.18 6.11
C LEU A 236 -17.20 -18.70 6.38
N PHE A 237 -17.71 -17.94 5.41
CA PHE A 237 -17.89 -16.49 5.49
C PHE A 237 -19.34 -16.03 5.37
N LYS A 238 -20.29 -16.94 5.60
CA LYS A 238 -21.73 -16.65 5.61
C LYS A 238 -22.06 -15.43 6.47
N GLY A 239 -22.88 -14.54 5.90
CA GLY A 239 -23.41 -13.35 6.57
C GLY A 239 -22.46 -12.14 6.63
N LEU A 240 -21.25 -12.24 6.05
CA LEU A 240 -20.28 -11.15 6.09
C LEU A 240 -20.30 -10.24 4.85
N ASN A 241 -21.00 -10.64 3.78
CA ASN A 241 -20.93 -9.97 2.47
C ASN A 241 -19.47 -9.76 2.03
N ALA A 242 -18.67 -10.81 2.20
CA ALA A 242 -17.24 -10.82 1.95
C ALA A 242 -16.93 -11.22 0.50
N TYR A 243 -15.74 -10.88 0.05
CA TYR A 243 -15.19 -11.17 -1.26
C TYR A 243 -13.85 -11.89 -1.11
N ILE A 244 -13.54 -12.77 -2.06
CA ILE A 244 -12.30 -13.55 -2.10
C ILE A 244 -11.53 -13.24 -3.37
N LEU A 245 -10.25 -13.61 -3.38
CA LEU A 245 -9.45 -13.61 -4.59
C LEU A 245 -9.64 -14.93 -5.34
N SER A 246 -9.88 -14.89 -6.65
CA SER A 246 -9.86 -16.08 -7.51
C SER A 246 -8.45 -16.39 -8.00
N ASP A 247 -8.16 -17.67 -8.17
CA ASP A 247 -7.13 -18.14 -9.09
C ASP A 247 -7.65 -18.27 -10.54
N SER A 248 -6.80 -18.72 -11.46
CA SER A 248 -7.15 -18.91 -12.87
C SER A 248 -8.22 -19.99 -13.12
N THR A 249 -8.52 -20.83 -12.12
CA THR A 249 -9.57 -21.85 -12.16
C THR A 249 -10.87 -21.39 -11.49
N GLY A 250 -10.90 -20.15 -10.99
CA GLY A 250 -12.02 -19.57 -10.28
C GLY A 250 -12.15 -20.01 -8.83
N GLN A 251 -11.18 -20.73 -8.26
CA GLN A 251 -11.18 -21.13 -6.86
C GLN A 251 -10.64 -20.02 -5.95
N ASN A 252 -10.93 -20.10 -4.66
CA ASN A 252 -10.31 -19.20 -3.68
C ASN A 252 -8.78 -19.36 -3.72
N ARG A 253 -8.06 -18.29 -4.06
CA ARG A 253 -6.59 -18.28 -4.16
C ARG A 253 -5.90 -18.35 -2.80
N TYR A 254 -6.55 -17.85 -1.74
CA TYR A 254 -5.99 -17.78 -0.38
C TYR A 254 -7.02 -18.20 0.68
N PRO A 255 -7.51 -19.45 0.62
CA PRO A 255 -8.39 -19.98 1.65
C PRO A 255 -7.62 -20.12 2.97
N PRO A 256 -8.31 -20.09 4.14
CA PRO A 256 -7.68 -20.37 5.42
C PRO A 256 -6.93 -21.69 5.40
N LYS A 257 -5.69 -21.71 5.90
CA LYS A 257 -4.86 -22.92 6.08
C LYS A 257 -4.01 -22.84 7.36
N ASP A 258 -3.42 -23.96 7.75
CA ASP A 258 -2.49 -24.03 8.88
C ASP A 258 -1.18 -23.27 8.60
N GLY A 259 -0.57 -22.73 9.65
CA GLY A 259 0.78 -22.16 9.63
C GLY A 259 1.85 -23.24 9.45
N THR A 260 2.97 -22.86 8.84
CA THR A 260 4.04 -23.81 8.47
C THR A 260 4.92 -24.22 9.65
N VAL A 261 5.05 -23.37 10.68
CA VAL A 261 5.92 -23.62 11.83
C VAL A 261 5.25 -24.59 12.81
N THR A 262 5.51 -25.89 12.66
CA THR A 262 4.90 -26.94 13.49
C THR A 262 5.65 -27.14 14.82
N ASN A 263 5.46 -26.23 15.77
CA ASN A 263 5.99 -26.35 17.14
C ASN A 263 4.89 -26.52 18.21
N GLY A 264 3.64 -26.73 17.81
CA GLY A 264 2.48 -26.83 18.70
C GLY A 264 1.81 -25.48 18.98
N GLU A 265 2.43 -24.38 18.57
CA GLU A 265 1.95 -23.00 18.73
C GLU A 265 1.70 -22.34 17.36
N GLN A 266 1.36 -23.08 16.31
CA GLN A 266 0.96 -22.49 15.03
C GLN A 266 -0.48 -21.98 15.03
N LEU A 267 -0.78 -21.03 14.14
CA LEU A 267 -2.15 -20.74 13.72
C LEU A 267 -2.71 -21.95 12.96
N THR A 268 -3.86 -22.46 13.39
CA THR A 268 -4.59 -23.49 12.65
C THR A 268 -5.46 -22.85 11.57
N GLN A 269 -5.90 -23.64 10.60
CA GLN A 269 -6.92 -23.24 9.62
C GLN A 269 -8.16 -22.64 10.30
N GLY A 270 -8.60 -23.23 11.42
CA GLY A 270 -9.74 -22.75 12.20
C GLY A 270 -9.50 -21.39 12.87
N ASP A 271 -8.27 -21.16 13.36
CA ASP A 271 -7.86 -19.86 13.91
C ASP A 271 -7.89 -18.79 12.82
N VAL A 272 -7.32 -19.09 11.65
CA VAL A 272 -7.24 -18.17 10.52
C VAL A 272 -8.63 -17.81 10.01
N ALA A 273 -9.51 -18.81 9.82
CA ALA A 273 -10.90 -18.55 9.44
C ALA A 273 -11.61 -17.66 10.46
N THR A 274 -11.35 -17.88 11.76
CA THR A 274 -11.91 -17.06 12.83
C THR A 274 -11.39 -15.62 12.80
N LEU A 275 -10.08 -15.42 12.66
CA LEU A 275 -9.45 -14.10 12.55
C LEU A 275 -10.06 -13.28 11.40
N LEU A 276 -10.11 -13.87 10.19
CA LEU A 276 -10.70 -13.24 9.02
C LEU A 276 -12.18 -12.86 9.23
N ARG A 277 -12.98 -13.78 9.80
CA ARG A 277 -14.40 -13.51 10.11
C ARG A 277 -14.57 -12.36 11.09
N LYS A 278 -13.76 -12.33 12.16
CA LYS A 278 -13.89 -11.30 13.21
C LYS A 278 -13.41 -9.93 12.73
N ALA A 279 -12.34 -9.87 11.94
CA ALA A 279 -11.86 -8.63 11.36
C ALA A 279 -12.86 -8.02 10.35
N ILE A 280 -13.38 -8.79 9.39
CA ILE A 280 -14.43 -8.31 8.48
C ILE A 280 -15.70 -7.92 9.25
N GLY A 281 -16.04 -8.65 10.32
CA GLY A 281 -17.13 -8.27 11.22
C GLY A 281 -16.93 -6.88 11.83
N VAL A 282 -15.72 -6.59 12.33
CA VAL A 282 -15.38 -5.25 12.85
C VAL A 282 -15.48 -4.20 11.75
N ALA A 283 -15.00 -4.47 10.54
CA ALA A 283 -15.10 -3.56 9.40
C ALA A 283 -16.55 -3.20 9.05
N ASN A 284 -17.43 -4.21 9.01
CA ASN A 284 -18.85 -4.05 8.71
C ASN A 284 -19.59 -3.23 9.78
N GLU A 285 -19.12 -3.24 11.02
CA GLU A 285 -19.66 -2.43 12.12
C GLU A 285 -19.05 -1.02 12.16
N ALA A 286 -17.83 -0.84 11.64
CA ALA A 286 -17.07 0.40 11.73
C ALA A 286 -17.52 1.45 10.72
N ARG A 287 -17.51 2.72 11.12
CA ARG A 287 -17.73 3.87 10.25
C ARG A 287 -16.47 4.13 9.44
N SER A 288 -16.64 4.22 8.12
CA SER A 288 -15.58 4.65 7.21
C SER A 288 -15.16 6.10 7.46
N GLN A 289 -13.85 6.38 7.33
CA GLN A 289 -13.28 7.73 7.32
C GLN A 289 -13.31 8.36 5.93
N ILE A 290 -13.05 7.56 4.90
CA ILE A 290 -12.73 8.06 3.56
C ILE A 290 -13.80 7.72 2.53
N ARG A 291 -15.07 7.55 2.93
CA ARG A 291 -16.15 7.15 2.03
C ARG A 291 -17.38 8.03 2.19
N ARG A 292 -18.13 8.17 1.09
CA ARG A 292 -19.45 8.80 1.05
C ARG A 292 -20.48 7.85 0.41
N PRO A 293 -21.75 7.84 0.89
CA PRO A 293 -22.28 8.65 1.98
C PRO A 293 -21.64 8.33 3.34
N LEU A 294 -21.63 9.33 4.23
CA LEU A 294 -21.12 9.15 5.60
C LEU A 294 -21.95 8.09 6.33
N SER A 295 -21.38 7.54 7.42
CA SER A 295 -22.00 6.45 8.19
C SER A 295 -22.19 5.15 7.39
N THR A 296 -21.39 4.94 6.35
CA THR A 296 -21.23 3.63 5.69
C THR A 296 -20.09 2.84 6.31
N ALA A 297 -20.14 1.52 6.14
CA ALA A 297 -19.15 0.59 6.67
C ALA A 297 -17.74 0.89 6.13
N ALA A 298 -16.72 0.74 6.98
CA ALA A 298 -15.34 0.73 6.56
C ALA A 298 -15.10 -0.44 5.60
N ARG A 299 -14.32 -0.21 4.54
CA ARG A 299 -14.05 -1.25 3.53
C ARG A 299 -12.56 -1.58 3.47
N LEU A 300 -12.22 -2.79 3.87
CA LEU A 300 -10.86 -3.24 4.04
C LEU A 300 -10.62 -4.70 3.62
N THR A 301 -9.36 -4.99 3.30
CA THR A 301 -8.83 -6.32 3.03
C THR A 301 -7.99 -6.79 4.20
N VAL A 302 -8.32 -7.98 4.69
CA VAL A 302 -7.64 -8.69 5.78
C VAL A 302 -6.66 -9.70 5.20
N SER A 303 -5.43 -9.70 5.72
CA SER A 303 -4.41 -10.70 5.44
C SER A 303 -3.89 -11.29 6.75
N VAL A 304 -3.80 -12.62 6.83
CA VAL A 304 -3.18 -13.34 7.96
C VAL A 304 -1.94 -14.06 7.46
N VAL A 305 -0.82 -13.91 8.18
CA VAL A 305 0.45 -14.59 7.90
C VAL A 305 0.98 -15.31 9.14
N ASP A 306 1.79 -16.35 8.95
CA ASP A 306 2.61 -16.92 10.03
C ASP A 306 3.91 -16.13 10.26
N THR A 307 4.77 -16.62 11.16
CA THR A 307 6.05 -15.99 11.50
C THR A 307 7.10 -16.02 10.38
N GLU A 308 6.91 -16.88 9.38
CA GLU A 308 7.77 -16.94 8.18
C GLU A 308 7.23 -16.04 7.06
N GLY A 309 6.08 -15.38 7.28
CA GLY A 309 5.42 -14.52 6.31
C GLY A 309 4.64 -15.27 5.23
N ASN A 310 4.37 -16.58 5.42
CA ASN A 310 3.50 -17.32 4.53
C ASN A 310 2.06 -16.81 4.69
N ILE A 311 1.39 -16.55 3.58
CA ILE A 311 -0.03 -16.17 3.57
C ILE A 311 -0.84 -17.37 4.04
N LEU A 312 -1.59 -17.22 5.14
CA LEU A 312 -2.49 -18.25 5.67
C LEU A 312 -3.94 -18.05 5.25
N GLY A 313 -4.32 -16.83 4.89
CA GLY A 313 -5.63 -16.52 4.35
C GLY A 313 -5.81 -15.03 4.09
N ILE A 314 -6.63 -14.70 3.08
CA ILE A 314 -7.00 -13.33 2.72
C ILE A 314 -8.51 -13.24 2.54
N LEU A 315 -9.14 -12.22 3.11
CA LEU A 315 -10.57 -11.97 2.96
C LEU A 315 -10.82 -10.47 2.78
N ARG A 316 -11.73 -10.11 1.88
CA ARG A 316 -12.06 -8.72 1.56
C ARG A 316 -13.47 -8.38 2.01
N SER A 317 -13.68 -7.17 2.50
CA SER A 317 -15.03 -6.61 2.55
C SER A 317 -15.48 -6.19 1.14
N GLN A 318 -16.80 -6.13 0.93
CA GLN A 318 -17.36 -5.60 -0.32
C GLN A 318 -16.78 -4.21 -0.63
N ASP A 319 -16.39 -3.98 -1.89
CA ASP A 319 -15.92 -2.66 -2.36
C ASP A 319 -14.68 -2.12 -1.61
N SER A 320 -13.87 -3.02 -1.04
CA SER A 320 -12.52 -2.65 -0.56
C SER A 320 -11.68 -2.17 -1.75
N PRO A 321 -10.95 -1.05 -1.64
CA PRO A 321 -10.04 -0.59 -2.69
C PRO A 321 -9.02 -1.67 -3.08
N MET A 322 -8.58 -1.69 -4.33
CA MET A 322 -7.69 -2.76 -4.81
C MET A 322 -6.29 -2.72 -4.20
N PHE A 323 -5.77 -1.51 -3.94
CA PHE A 323 -4.45 -1.33 -3.33
C PHE A 323 -4.33 -2.00 -1.95
N SER A 324 -5.46 -2.13 -1.25
CA SER A 324 -5.48 -2.67 0.10
C SER A 324 -5.01 -4.11 0.21
N THR A 325 -5.08 -4.87 -0.88
CA THR A 325 -4.73 -6.30 -0.87
C THR A 325 -3.25 -6.50 -0.55
N ASP A 326 -2.38 -5.84 -1.31
CA ASP A 326 -0.94 -5.97 -1.16
C ASP A 326 -0.46 -5.21 0.07
N VAL A 327 -1.00 -4.01 0.30
CA VAL A 327 -0.66 -3.21 1.48
C VAL A 327 -1.04 -3.93 2.78
N GLY A 328 -2.22 -4.55 2.86
CA GLY A 328 -2.63 -5.34 4.03
C GLY A 328 -1.68 -6.51 4.29
N LEU A 329 -1.23 -7.19 3.23
CA LEU A 329 -0.24 -8.27 3.34
C LEU A 329 1.15 -7.75 3.78
N GLN A 330 1.66 -6.68 3.17
CA GLN A 330 2.92 -6.05 3.56
C GLN A 330 2.90 -5.63 5.05
N LYS A 331 1.80 -5.05 5.52
CA LYS A 331 1.62 -4.70 6.93
C LYS A 331 1.64 -5.92 7.85
N ALA A 332 0.94 -7.00 7.48
CA ALA A 332 0.95 -8.26 8.25
C ALA A 332 2.37 -8.82 8.38
N ARG A 333 3.08 -8.94 7.25
CA ARG A 333 4.48 -9.37 7.18
C ARG A 333 5.41 -8.50 8.02
N THR A 334 5.22 -7.18 7.94
CA THR A 334 5.97 -6.21 8.74
C THR A 334 5.77 -6.44 10.25
N ALA A 335 4.52 -6.60 10.71
CA ALA A 335 4.23 -6.86 12.11
C ALA A 335 4.83 -8.19 12.60
N ALA A 336 4.72 -9.26 11.80
CA ALA A 336 5.28 -10.57 12.12
C ALA A 336 6.82 -10.53 12.19
N PHE A 337 7.46 -9.96 11.17
CA PHE A 337 8.92 -9.94 11.07
C PHE A 337 9.56 -9.08 12.16
N PHE A 338 9.13 -7.84 12.35
CA PHE A 338 9.78 -6.94 13.30
C PHE A 338 9.46 -7.24 14.77
N SER A 339 8.41 -8.02 15.06
CA SER A 339 8.14 -8.53 16.40
C SER A 339 8.93 -9.79 16.74
N ASN A 340 9.61 -10.39 15.76
CA ASN A 340 10.47 -11.55 15.96
C ASN A 340 11.77 -11.14 16.68
N ARG A 341 12.22 -11.96 17.64
CA ARG A 341 13.51 -11.77 18.35
C ARG A 341 14.72 -11.84 17.43
N ASP A 342 14.60 -12.51 16.29
CA ASP A 342 15.67 -12.66 15.33
C ASP A 342 15.67 -11.54 14.26
N ALA A 343 14.73 -10.59 14.28
CA ALA A 343 14.60 -9.57 13.23
C ALA A 343 15.92 -8.85 12.94
N GLY A 344 16.62 -8.40 14.00
CA GLY A 344 17.87 -7.67 13.85
C GLY A 344 19.06 -8.52 13.38
N SER A 345 19.08 -9.84 13.67
CA SER A 345 20.12 -10.75 13.16
C SER A 345 19.85 -11.16 11.70
N LEU A 346 18.58 -11.38 11.34
CA LEU A 346 18.15 -11.64 9.96
C LEU A 346 18.44 -10.46 9.03
N LEU A 347 18.39 -9.23 9.56
CA LEU A 347 18.76 -8.02 8.82
C LEU A 347 20.27 -7.72 8.83
N GLN A 348 21.08 -8.38 9.66
CA GLN A 348 22.52 -8.08 9.78
C GLN A 348 23.32 -8.17 8.46
N PRO A 349 23.14 -9.20 7.63
CA PRO A 349 23.85 -9.32 6.36
C PRO A 349 23.13 -8.61 5.19
N SER A 350 22.05 -7.87 5.46
CA SER A 350 21.30 -7.12 4.45
C SER A 350 21.89 -5.72 4.22
N ASN A 351 21.55 -5.13 3.08
CA ASN A 351 21.91 -3.73 2.79
C ASN A 351 21.22 -2.72 3.72
N VAL A 352 20.17 -3.12 4.44
CA VAL A 352 19.43 -2.26 5.38
C VAL A 352 19.91 -2.36 6.83
N TYR A 353 20.95 -3.14 7.13
CA TYR A 353 21.50 -3.22 8.50
C TYR A 353 21.91 -1.86 9.10
N PRO A 354 22.44 -0.87 8.36
CA PRO A 354 22.73 0.45 8.91
C PRO A 354 21.51 1.14 9.54
N TYR A 355 20.29 0.85 9.07
CA TYR A 355 19.06 1.36 9.70
C TYR A 355 18.79 0.67 11.05
N VAL A 356 19.08 -0.63 11.16
CA VAL A 356 18.99 -1.39 12.42
C VAL A 356 19.96 -0.84 13.46
N GLU A 357 21.20 -0.57 13.07
CA GLU A 357 22.20 0.03 13.97
C GLU A 357 21.80 1.42 14.44
N ARG A 358 21.34 2.28 13.52
CA ARG A 358 20.82 3.60 13.90
C ARG A 358 19.63 3.50 14.84
N ALA A 359 18.71 2.58 14.60
CA ALA A 359 17.53 2.39 15.44
C ALA A 359 17.89 1.87 16.84
N ARG A 360 18.87 0.97 16.96
CA ARG A 360 19.41 0.51 18.25
C ARG A 360 20.20 1.59 18.97
N ASN A 361 20.96 2.42 18.26
CA ASN A 361 21.63 3.55 18.91
C ASN A 361 20.63 4.59 19.43
N PHE A 362 19.53 4.78 18.69
CA PHE A 362 18.46 5.70 19.09
C PHE A 362 17.57 5.14 20.21
N ILE A 363 17.31 3.83 20.19
CA ILE A 363 16.53 3.09 21.19
C ILE A 363 17.36 1.87 21.65
N PRO A 364 18.34 2.08 22.55
CA PRO A 364 19.26 1.02 22.99
C PRO A 364 18.59 -0.06 23.81
N PHE A 365 17.47 0.27 24.46
CA PHE A 365 16.67 -0.66 25.25
C PHE A 365 15.19 -0.41 24.97
N ALA A 366 14.51 -1.41 24.39
CA ALA A 366 13.09 -1.38 24.09
C ALA A 366 12.28 -1.92 25.28
N THR A 367 11.72 -3.12 25.22
CA THR A 367 10.93 -3.70 26.34
C THR A 367 11.75 -4.63 27.22
N SER A 368 12.74 -5.33 26.65
CA SER A 368 13.57 -6.31 27.38
C SER A 368 15.02 -6.38 26.89
N GLY A 369 15.39 -5.57 25.88
CA GLY A 369 16.73 -5.57 25.31
C GLY A 369 16.86 -4.63 24.11
N PRO A 370 17.89 -4.81 23.26
CA PRO A 370 18.07 -3.99 22.07
C PRO A 370 16.86 -4.09 21.12
N LEU A 371 16.47 -2.94 20.54
CA LEU A 371 15.40 -2.90 19.54
C LEU A 371 15.69 -3.89 18.38
N PHE A 372 14.63 -4.56 17.92
CA PHE A 372 14.67 -5.65 16.93
C PHE A 372 15.34 -6.95 17.41
N SER A 373 15.62 -7.09 18.70
CA SER A 373 16.21 -8.32 19.26
C SER A 373 15.61 -8.81 20.57
N ASP A 374 14.66 -8.09 21.15
CA ASP A 374 14.12 -8.39 22.47
C ASP A 374 12.71 -9.00 22.45
N GLY A 375 12.08 -9.07 21.28
CA GLY A 375 10.72 -9.56 21.10
C GLY A 375 9.64 -8.54 21.46
N THR A 376 9.99 -7.25 21.49
CA THR A 376 9.01 -6.16 21.52
C THR A 376 8.00 -6.36 20.38
N ALA A 377 6.71 -6.33 20.71
CA ALA A 377 5.63 -6.37 19.74
C ALA A 377 5.56 -5.04 18.99
N LEU A 378 6.14 -5.00 17.79
CA LEU A 378 6.22 -3.84 16.92
C LEU A 378 5.16 -3.91 15.83
N THR A 379 4.34 -2.87 15.73
CA THR A 379 3.36 -2.70 14.65
C THR A 379 3.94 -1.82 13.54
N PRO A 380 3.37 -1.86 12.32
CA PRO A 380 3.67 -0.88 11.28
C PRO A 380 3.54 0.58 11.76
N ARG A 381 2.60 0.88 12.67
CA ARG A 381 2.48 2.22 13.27
C ARG A 381 3.72 2.59 14.10
N ALA A 382 4.26 1.65 14.88
CA ALA A 382 5.48 1.85 15.65
C ALA A 382 6.67 2.14 14.72
N LEU A 383 6.83 1.35 13.66
CA LEU A 383 7.89 1.57 12.67
C LEU A 383 7.71 2.90 11.94
N GLY A 384 6.46 3.30 11.68
CA GLY A 384 6.11 4.63 11.17
C GLY A 384 6.59 5.76 12.06
N ASN A 385 6.51 5.62 13.39
CA ASN A 385 7.05 6.63 14.31
C ASN A 385 8.55 6.84 14.14
N ILE A 386 9.31 5.78 13.85
CA ILE A 386 10.77 5.83 13.68
C ILE A 386 11.22 5.82 12.20
N GLY A 387 10.28 5.95 11.26
CA GLY A 387 10.51 6.07 9.82
C GLY A 387 10.10 7.41 9.22
N ARG A 388 9.83 8.42 10.05
CA ARG A 388 9.47 9.76 9.58
C ARG A 388 10.68 10.57 9.09
N PRO A 389 10.50 11.45 8.09
CA PRO A 389 11.52 12.43 7.69
C PRO A 389 11.85 13.44 8.79
N LEU A 390 10.91 13.69 9.70
CA LEU A 390 11.02 14.62 10.82
C LEU A 390 10.59 13.92 12.11
N LEU A 391 11.40 14.01 13.17
CA LEU A 391 11.14 13.40 14.47
C LEU A 391 11.37 14.40 15.62
N PRO A 392 10.35 14.80 16.40
CA PRO A 392 8.95 14.38 16.34
C PRO A 392 8.23 14.78 15.05
N ASP A 393 7.27 13.94 14.65
CA ASP A 393 6.38 14.21 13.53
C ASP A 393 5.64 15.55 13.73
N GLY A 394 5.50 16.34 12.67
CA GLY A 394 4.85 17.65 12.71
C GLY A 394 5.66 18.80 13.30
N ILE A 395 6.91 18.59 13.70
CA ILE A 395 7.82 19.67 14.13
C ILE A 395 8.85 19.91 13.03
N SER A 396 8.93 21.13 12.51
CA SER A 396 9.91 21.50 11.48
C SER A 396 11.33 21.60 12.06
N ARG A 397 12.34 21.35 11.22
CA ARG A 397 13.78 21.48 11.54
C ARG A 397 14.28 20.52 12.64
N THR A 398 13.59 19.41 12.85
CA THR A 398 14.06 18.33 13.72
C THR A 398 14.89 17.31 12.94
N PRO A 399 15.70 16.46 13.61
CA PRO A 399 16.37 15.34 12.97
C PRO A 399 15.37 14.38 12.30
N TYR A 400 15.89 13.58 11.36
CA TYR A 400 15.15 12.49 10.75
C TYR A 400 15.16 11.25 11.66
N ALA A 401 14.15 10.41 11.52
CA ALA A 401 14.01 9.19 12.32
C ALA A 401 14.99 8.08 11.83
N PRO A 402 15.37 7.11 12.69
CA PRO A 402 16.47 6.20 12.37
C PRO A 402 16.23 5.29 11.15
N LEU A 403 14.97 4.99 10.81
CA LEU A 403 14.60 4.21 9.62
C LEU A 403 14.45 5.07 8.34
N SER A 404 14.53 6.40 8.48
CA SER A 404 14.43 7.36 7.40
C SER A 404 15.82 7.77 6.88
N LEU A 405 15.82 8.53 5.79
CA LEU A 405 16.95 9.28 5.26
C LEU A 405 16.94 10.73 5.75
N PRO A 406 18.08 11.44 5.65
CA PRO A 406 18.14 12.88 5.90
C PRO A 406 17.12 13.64 5.04
N TYR A 407 16.24 14.39 5.69
CA TYR A 407 15.36 15.33 5.01
C TYR A 407 16.05 16.68 4.83
N GLN A 408 15.99 17.22 3.62
CA GLN A 408 16.32 18.60 3.32
C GLN A 408 15.07 19.29 2.79
N PRO A 409 14.81 20.56 3.12
CA PRO A 409 13.66 21.28 2.58
C PRO A 409 13.63 21.21 1.05
N VAL A 410 12.42 21.04 0.51
CA VAL A 410 12.09 20.72 -0.89
C VAL A 410 12.74 21.67 -1.93
N SER A 411 13.05 22.91 -1.56
CA SER A 411 13.67 23.88 -2.48
C SER A 411 15.10 23.56 -2.90
N VAL A 412 15.73 22.50 -2.35
CA VAL A 412 17.12 22.15 -2.65
C VAL A 412 17.29 20.62 -2.82
N TYR A 413 16.87 20.07 -3.95
CA TYR A 413 17.36 18.75 -4.38
C TYR A 413 18.83 18.88 -4.81
N LYS A 414 19.75 18.36 -3.98
CA LYS A 414 21.17 18.29 -4.33
C LYS A 414 21.47 16.97 -5.03
N THR A 415 21.90 17.07 -6.28
CA THR A 415 22.38 15.90 -7.05
C THR A 415 23.43 15.12 -6.27
N GLY A 416 23.23 13.80 -6.15
CA GLY A 416 24.19 12.90 -5.52
C GLY A 416 24.11 12.78 -4.00
N VAL A 417 23.14 13.44 -3.35
CA VAL A 417 22.88 13.26 -1.91
C VAL A 417 21.77 12.22 -1.72
N ASN A 418 22.02 11.19 -0.91
CA ASN A 418 20.97 10.27 -0.49
C ASN A 418 20.09 10.95 0.57
N GLN A 419 18.95 11.47 0.14
CA GLN A 419 18.03 12.24 0.96
C GLN A 419 16.61 11.71 0.84
N TRP A 420 15.81 12.00 1.85
CA TRP A 420 14.42 11.64 1.89
C TRP A 420 13.64 12.30 0.75
N SER A 421 12.72 11.52 0.18
CA SER A 421 11.60 12.00 -0.61
C SER A 421 10.46 10.97 -0.53
N GLU A 422 9.33 11.31 -1.14
CA GLU A 422 8.21 10.43 -1.39
C GLU A 422 8.57 9.21 -2.28
N PHE A 423 9.63 9.30 -3.08
CA PHE A 423 10.21 8.17 -3.82
C PHE A 423 11.52 7.64 -3.22
N ASN A 424 11.94 8.12 -2.04
CA ASN A 424 13.12 7.62 -1.33
C ASN A 424 12.96 7.75 0.18
N VAL A 425 12.33 6.75 0.77
CA VAL A 425 11.80 6.79 2.15
C VAL A 425 12.73 6.13 3.17
N GLY A 426 13.96 5.81 2.78
CA GLY A 426 14.93 5.08 3.58
C GLY A 426 14.68 3.57 3.56
N MET A 427 14.65 2.95 4.75
CA MET A 427 14.70 1.49 4.89
C MET A 427 13.68 0.76 4.01
N GLN A 428 12.47 1.31 3.86
CA GLN A 428 11.41 0.68 3.05
C GLN A 428 11.80 0.54 1.57
N LEU A 429 12.40 1.57 0.96
CA LEU A 429 12.87 1.47 -0.43
C LEU A 429 14.15 0.64 -0.48
N ASP A 430 15.13 0.92 0.39
CA ASP A 430 16.43 0.26 0.36
C ASP A 430 16.29 -1.27 0.50
N LEU A 431 15.31 -1.74 1.28
CA LEU A 431 14.99 -3.16 1.42
C LEU A 431 14.68 -3.83 0.07
N VAL A 432 13.99 -3.12 -0.83
CA VAL A 432 13.45 -3.66 -2.08
C VAL A 432 14.12 -3.14 -3.34
N PHE A 433 15.04 -2.18 -3.22
CA PHE A 433 15.53 -1.39 -4.34
C PHE A 433 16.16 -2.24 -5.45
N SER A 434 17.05 -3.18 -5.10
CA SER A 434 17.74 -4.03 -6.07
C SER A 434 16.78 -4.92 -6.86
N ASP A 435 15.84 -5.57 -6.16
CA ASP A 435 14.86 -6.48 -6.75
C ASP A 435 13.80 -5.73 -7.57
N LEU A 436 13.38 -4.54 -7.10
CA LEU A 436 12.49 -3.65 -7.81
C LEU A 436 13.13 -3.16 -9.12
N LEU A 437 14.38 -2.70 -9.07
CA LEU A 437 15.12 -2.26 -10.25
C LEU A 437 15.28 -3.42 -11.25
N TYR A 438 15.58 -4.63 -10.75
CA TYR A 438 15.64 -5.83 -11.59
C TYR A 438 14.30 -6.10 -12.28
N ALA A 439 13.18 -6.07 -11.54
CA ALA A 439 11.84 -6.30 -12.08
C ALA A 439 11.41 -5.25 -13.13
N ILE A 440 11.81 -3.99 -12.95
CA ILE A 440 11.52 -2.91 -13.90
C ILE A 440 12.35 -3.07 -15.18
N THR A 441 13.63 -3.42 -15.05
CA THR A 441 14.57 -3.52 -16.19
C THR A 441 14.50 -4.86 -16.92
N ASN A 442 14.01 -5.91 -16.26
CA ASN A 442 13.86 -7.25 -16.83
C ASN A 442 12.42 -7.74 -16.62
N PRO A 443 11.42 -7.12 -17.27
CA PRO A 443 10.02 -7.44 -17.02
C PRO A 443 9.69 -8.89 -17.43
N PHE A 444 9.74 -9.78 -16.45
CA PHE A 444 9.09 -11.09 -16.36
C PHE A 444 9.26 -12.01 -17.58
N GLY A 445 10.52 -12.31 -17.90
CA GLY A 445 10.85 -13.32 -18.92
C GLY A 445 11.10 -12.75 -20.33
N VAL A 446 10.98 -11.44 -20.52
CA VAL A 446 11.49 -10.79 -21.74
C VAL A 446 12.96 -10.46 -21.52
N ALA A 447 13.86 -11.29 -22.07
CA ALA A 447 15.29 -10.97 -22.12
C ALA A 447 15.50 -9.75 -23.01
N LEU A 448 15.89 -8.61 -22.41
CA LEU A 448 16.34 -7.44 -23.19
C LEU A 448 17.70 -7.71 -23.87
N THR A 449 18.42 -8.76 -23.43
CA THR A 449 19.68 -9.24 -23.98
C THR A 449 19.80 -10.78 -23.88
N PRO A 450 19.70 -11.54 -24.99
CA PRO A 450 20.15 -12.93 -25.04
C PRO A 450 21.65 -13.01 -24.67
N PRO A 451 22.17 -14.08 -24.02
CA PRO A 451 21.57 -15.42 -23.83
C PRO A 451 21.13 -15.73 -22.39
N TYR A 452 21.00 -14.73 -21.51
CA TYR A 452 20.71 -14.98 -20.10
C TYR A 452 19.22 -15.33 -19.89
N PRO A 453 18.88 -16.47 -19.26
CA PRO A 453 17.52 -16.75 -18.85
C PRO A 453 17.07 -15.69 -17.83
N VAL A 454 16.02 -14.93 -18.15
CA VAL A 454 15.40 -14.00 -17.21
C VAL A 454 14.42 -14.78 -16.36
N VAL A 455 14.71 -14.90 -15.07
CA VAL A 455 13.79 -15.50 -14.09
C VAL A 455 12.85 -14.39 -13.60
N PRO A 456 11.52 -14.52 -13.80
CA PRO A 456 10.54 -13.64 -13.16
C PRO A 456 10.79 -13.60 -11.64
N ILE A 457 11.04 -12.42 -11.09
CA ILE A 457 11.19 -12.26 -9.65
C ILE A 457 9.80 -12.20 -9.00
N THR A 458 9.60 -12.99 -7.96
CA THR A 458 8.34 -13.08 -7.20
C THR A 458 8.53 -12.68 -5.74
N ASN A 459 9.67 -12.07 -5.40
CA ASN A 459 9.99 -11.60 -4.07
C ASN A 459 10.81 -10.30 -4.22
N CYS A 460 10.25 -9.19 -3.74
CA CYS A 460 10.86 -7.88 -3.76
C CYS A 460 11.99 -7.68 -2.74
N ALA A 461 12.31 -8.66 -1.91
CA ALA A 461 13.42 -8.62 -0.95
C ALA A 461 14.34 -9.84 -1.08
N ALA A 462 14.29 -10.56 -2.22
CA ALA A 462 15.07 -11.76 -2.52
C ALA A 462 16.58 -11.53 -2.47
N SER A 463 17.06 -10.31 -2.75
CA SER A 463 18.49 -9.96 -2.64
C SER A 463 19.03 -10.05 -1.21
N ASN A 464 18.15 -10.08 -0.21
CA ASN A 464 18.48 -10.18 1.20
C ASN A 464 18.38 -11.64 1.67
N SER A 465 19.35 -12.47 1.26
CA SER A 465 19.32 -13.94 1.41
C SER A 465 19.15 -14.49 2.83
N SER A 466 19.37 -13.66 3.86
CA SER A 466 19.18 -14.05 5.26
C SER A 466 17.80 -13.76 5.80
N ILE A 467 16.99 -12.97 5.09
CA ILE A 467 15.57 -12.79 5.39
C ILE A 467 14.85 -14.02 4.83
N PRO A 468 14.01 -14.72 5.62
CA PRO A 468 13.24 -15.84 5.09
C PRO A 468 12.43 -15.40 3.87
N PRO A 469 12.33 -16.21 2.81
CA PRO A 469 11.85 -15.75 1.50
C PRO A 469 10.49 -15.04 1.56
N ASN A 470 9.56 -15.51 2.38
CA ASN A 470 8.21 -14.95 2.46
C ASN A 470 8.07 -13.86 3.53
N ALA A 471 9.06 -13.67 4.41
CA ALA A 471 8.91 -12.81 5.59
C ALA A 471 8.69 -11.34 5.22
N LEU A 472 9.32 -10.88 4.15
CA LEU A 472 9.17 -9.52 3.60
C LEU A 472 9.06 -9.56 2.06
N ALA A 473 8.43 -10.59 1.49
CA ALA A 473 8.42 -10.83 0.04
C ALA A 473 7.88 -9.66 -0.80
N ASN A 474 7.11 -8.75 -0.21
CA ASN A 474 6.53 -7.60 -0.92
C ASN A 474 7.15 -6.30 -0.42
N GLY A 475 8.21 -6.37 0.39
CA GLY A 475 8.75 -5.26 1.17
C GLY A 475 8.03 -5.08 2.51
N MET A 476 8.39 -4.00 3.20
CA MET A 476 7.78 -3.59 4.47
C MET A 476 6.82 -2.42 4.26
N GLN A 477 5.88 -2.22 5.20
CA GLN A 477 5.02 -1.03 5.24
C GLN A 477 5.09 -0.33 6.60
N PRO A 478 5.53 0.95 6.68
CA PRO A 478 5.67 1.68 7.94
C PRO A 478 4.44 2.50 8.32
N PHE A 479 3.21 2.10 7.96
CA PHE A 479 1.99 2.77 8.44
C PHE A 479 0.94 1.79 8.94
N ALA A 480 0.11 2.30 9.85
CA ALA A 480 -0.82 1.56 10.70
C ALA A 480 -1.73 0.57 9.95
N GLY A 481 -2.18 -0.47 10.65
CA GLY A 481 -3.07 -1.51 10.13
C GLY A 481 -2.54 -2.93 10.27
N ALA A 482 -1.71 -3.24 11.25
CA ALA A 482 -1.41 -4.65 11.57
C ALA A 482 -0.95 -4.83 13.01
N VAL A 483 -1.19 -6.02 13.55
CA VAL A 483 -0.73 -6.43 14.88
C VAL A 483 -0.13 -7.84 14.86
N PRO A 484 0.94 -8.09 15.65
CA PRO A 484 1.44 -9.44 15.85
C PRO A 484 0.47 -10.28 16.69
N LEU A 485 0.38 -11.57 16.37
CA LEU A 485 -0.50 -12.56 16.99
C LEU A 485 0.30 -13.53 17.85
N TYR A 486 -0.25 -13.91 19.00
CA TYR A 486 0.41 -14.80 19.96
C TYR A 486 -0.48 -15.96 20.38
N LYS A 487 0.12 -17.11 20.68
CA LYS A 487 -0.47 -18.20 21.47
C LYS A 487 0.47 -18.54 22.60
N ASN A 488 -0.06 -18.66 23.81
CA ASN A 488 0.76 -18.95 25.01
C ASN A 488 1.99 -18.03 25.17
N ASN A 489 1.85 -16.75 24.79
CA ASN A 489 2.90 -15.73 24.73
C ASN A 489 4.05 -15.98 23.71
N VAL A 490 3.91 -16.97 22.84
CA VAL A 490 4.79 -17.20 21.68
C VAL A 490 4.23 -16.45 20.48
N LEU A 491 5.08 -15.78 19.70
CA LEU A 491 4.69 -15.13 18.45
C LEU A 491 4.34 -16.22 17.42
N VAL A 492 3.15 -16.14 16.80
CA VAL A 492 2.64 -17.17 15.87
C VAL A 492 2.33 -16.65 14.47
N GLY A 493 2.44 -15.32 14.28
CA GLY A 493 2.13 -14.67 13.02
C GLY A 493 1.63 -13.24 13.22
N ALA A 494 0.87 -12.75 12.26
CA ALA A 494 0.26 -11.43 12.32
C ALA A 494 -1.03 -11.36 11.49
N ILE A 495 -1.87 -10.39 11.85
CA ILE A 495 -3.01 -9.95 11.04
C ILE A 495 -2.75 -8.52 10.56
N GLY A 496 -2.94 -8.28 9.27
CA GLY A 496 -2.81 -6.97 8.64
C GLY A 496 -4.02 -6.61 7.79
N GLU A 497 -4.30 -5.31 7.73
CA GLU A 497 -5.51 -4.73 7.19
C GLU A 497 -5.16 -3.48 6.38
N SER A 498 -5.89 -3.26 5.30
CA SER A 498 -5.90 -1.96 4.66
C SER A 498 -7.20 -1.68 3.94
N GLY A 499 -7.53 -0.41 3.70
CA GLY A 499 -8.55 -0.01 2.73
C GLY A 499 -9.36 1.22 3.13
N ASP A 500 -9.27 1.65 4.38
CA ASP A 500 -9.94 2.85 4.87
C ASP A 500 -8.92 3.80 5.53
N GLY A 501 -9.34 4.62 6.49
CA GLY A 501 -8.44 5.42 7.31
C GLY A 501 -7.49 4.55 8.15
N VAL A 502 -6.30 5.07 8.42
CA VAL A 502 -5.23 4.37 9.18
C VAL A 502 -5.65 3.89 10.57
N ASP A 503 -6.61 4.57 11.20
CA ASP A 503 -7.14 4.18 12.51
C ASP A 503 -8.24 3.12 12.39
N GLN A 504 -9.03 3.13 11.31
CA GLN A 504 -9.95 2.04 10.97
C GLN A 504 -9.17 0.75 10.69
N ASP A 505 -8.07 0.83 9.95
CA ASP A 505 -7.20 -0.30 9.64
C ASP A 505 -6.62 -0.92 10.93
N ASP A 506 -6.06 -0.11 11.84
CA ASP A 506 -5.55 -0.58 13.13
C ASP A 506 -6.64 -1.22 13.99
N MET A 507 -7.79 -0.55 14.10
CA MET A 507 -8.91 -1.02 14.90
C MET A 507 -9.43 -2.37 14.40
N ALA A 508 -9.58 -2.54 13.08
CA ALA A 508 -10.07 -3.78 12.48
C ALA A 508 -9.16 -4.97 12.81
N GLY A 509 -7.85 -4.82 12.62
CA GLY A 509 -6.89 -5.88 12.91
C GLY A 509 -6.81 -6.20 14.41
N PHE A 510 -6.71 -5.17 15.25
CA PHE A 510 -6.57 -5.33 16.69
C PHE A 510 -7.82 -5.90 17.37
N LEU A 511 -9.01 -5.39 17.01
CA LEU A 511 -10.28 -5.92 17.54
C LEU A 511 -10.64 -7.26 16.91
N GLY A 512 -10.26 -7.50 15.65
CA GLY A 512 -10.38 -8.81 14.99
C GLY A 512 -9.62 -9.88 15.75
N ALA A 513 -8.34 -9.64 16.04
CA ALA A 513 -7.49 -10.51 16.86
C ALA A 513 -8.07 -10.71 18.27
N TYR A 514 -8.47 -9.63 18.94
CA TYR A 514 -9.09 -9.72 20.27
C TYR A 514 -10.36 -10.59 20.25
N ARG A 515 -11.29 -10.33 19.33
CA ARG A 515 -12.55 -11.08 19.20
C ARG A 515 -12.32 -12.54 18.81
N ALA A 516 -11.27 -12.84 18.06
CA ALA A 516 -10.88 -14.20 17.73
C ALA A 516 -10.37 -14.95 18.98
N GLY A 517 -9.51 -14.32 19.78
CA GLY A 517 -8.97 -14.88 21.03
C GLY A 517 -9.99 -15.17 22.13
N LEU A 518 -11.21 -14.63 22.01
CA LEU A 518 -12.32 -14.99 22.90
C LEU A 518 -12.88 -16.39 22.62
N ILE A 519 -12.64 -16.95 21.44
CA ILE A 519 -13.27 -18.20 21.00
C ILE A 519 -12.29 -19.28 20.52
N THR A 520 -11.09 -18.91 20.06
CA THR A 520 -10.07 -19.89 19.63
C THR A 520 -9.49 -20.67 20.81
N GLN A 521 -9.07 -21.91 20.55
CA GLN A 521 -8.45 -22.81 21.53
C GLN A 521 -7.26 -23.55 20.88
N PRO A 522 -6.01 -23.37 21.38
CA PRO A 522 -5.60 -22.36 22.36
C PRO A 522 -5.87 -20.93 21.85
N LYS A 523 -5.99 -19.97 22.78
CA LYS A 523 -6.35 -18.59 22.44
C LYS A 523 -5.28 -17.93 21.57
N VAL A 524 -5.72 -17.40 20.43
CA VAL A 524 -4.93 -16.46 19.63
C VAL A 524 -5.16 -15.05 20.16
N THR A 525 -4.14 -14.43 20.73
CA THR A 525 -4.27 -13.13 21.40
C THR A 525 -3.45 -12.05 20.70
N ASN A 526 -3.81 -10.80 20.97
CA ASN A 526 -2.90 -9.67 20.80
C ASN A 526 -1.66 -9.84 21.70
N ALA A 527 -0.61 -9.08 21.40
CA ALA A 527 0.56 -8.97 22.27
C ALA A 527 0.17 -8.59 23.71
N ASN A 528 0.86 -9.19 24.69
CA ASN A 528 0.74 -8.80 26.08
C ASN A 528 1.12 -7.31 26.26
N GLY A 529 0.33 -6.56 27.05
CA GLY A 529 0.53 -5.14 27.30
C GLY A 529 1.91 -4.72 27.85
N PHE A 530 2.70 -5.66 28.37
CA PHE A 530 4.08 -5.40 28.83
C PHE A 530 5.12 -5.40 27.70
N ILE A 531 4.85 -6.08 26.58
CA ILE A 531 5.79 -6.17 25.45
C ILE A 531 5.37 -5.32 24.24
N ARG A 532 4.26 -4.58 24.35
CA ARG A 532 3.78 -3.70 23.26
C ARG A 532 4.72 -2.52 23.05
N SER A 533 4.88 -2.10 21.79
CA SER A 533 5.68 -0.93 21.40
C SER A 533 5.37 0.32 22.22
N ASN A 534 4.13 0.54 22.70
CA ASN A 534 3.77 1.69 23.54
C ASN A 534 4.37 1.69 24.95
N ARG A 535 5.18 0.68 25.29
CA ARG A 535 6.05 0.67 26.48
C ARG A 535 7.47 1.19 26.18
N VAL A 536 7.84 1.29 24.91
CA VAL A 536 9.13 1.80 24.47
C VAL A 536 9.07 3.33 24.43
N ILE A 537 9.80 3.96 25.35
CA ILE A 537 9.92 5.42 25.44
C ILE A 537 11.32 5.81 24.98
N PHE A 538 11.41 6.83 24.13
CA PHE A 538 12.66 7.34 23.58
C PHE A 538 12.67 8.86 23.60
N ASN A 539 13.89 9.44 23.60
CA ASN A 539 14.08 10.88 23.66
C ASN A 539 14.47 11.41 22.27
N THR A 540 13.76 12.41 21.77
CA THR A 540 14.03 13.05 20.48
C THR A 540 15.02 14.23 20.58
N GLY A 541 15.51 14.54 21.77
CA GLY A 541 16.21 15.78 22.10
C GLY A 541 15.26 16.95 22.40
N HIS A 542 13.99 16.85 22.02
CA HIS A 542 12.96 17.86 22.25
C HIS A 542 11.84 17.38 23.18
N ALA A 543 11.51 16.09 23.13
CA ALA A 543 10.48 15.48 23.95
C ALA A 543 10.79 14.00 24.21
N SER A 544 10.28 13.48 25.33
CA SER A 544 10.17 12.03 25.53
C SER A 544 8.86 11.55 24.90
N LEU A 545 8.97 10.63 23.95
CA LEU A 545 7.84 10.05 23.23
C LEU A 545 7.79 8.54 23.43
N ALA A 546 6.59 7.98 23.39
CA ALA A 546 6.42 6.53 23.26
C ALA A 546 6.24 6.16 21.79
N LEU A 547 6.74 4.99 21.37
CA LEU A 547 6.25 4.38 20.13
C LEU A 547 4.75 4.13 20.27
N ARG A 548 4.01 4.14 19.17
CA ARG A 548 2.58 3.78 19.19
C ARG A 548 2.40 2.30 18.88
N PHE A 549 1.37 1.69 19.46
CA PHE A 549 0.99 0.31 19.16
C PHE A 549 -0.18 0.26 18.18
N VAL A 550 -1.37 0.66 18.63
CA VAL A 550 -2.57 0.81 17.79
C VAL A 550 -3.32 2.08 18.17
N GLU A 551 -4.07 2.64 17.24
CA GLU A 551 -4.96 3.78 17.47
C GLU A 551 -6.33 3.48 16.88
N CYS A 552 -7.39 3.78 17.64
CA CYS A 552 -8.76 3.46 17.23
C CYS A 552 -9.60 4.74 17.20
N PRO A 553 -10.47 4.92 16.19
CA PRO A 553 -11.27 6.13 16.09
C PRO A 553 -12.20 6.27 17.29
N PHE A 554 -12.47 7.52 17.67
CA PHE A 554 -13.50 7.82 18.67
C PHE A 554 -14.90 7.50 18.12
N ARG A 555 -15.74 6.84 18.92
CA ARG A 555 -17.09 6.39 18.51
C ARG A 555 -17.09 5.69 17.15
N PRO A 556 -16.28 4.63 16.96
CA PRO A 556 -15.95 4.16 15.63
C PRO A 556 -17.10 3.38 14.97
N PHE A 557 -18.05 2.87 15.74
CA PHE A 557 -19.09 1.99 15.21
C PHE A 557 -20.33 2.74 14.72
N ILE A 558 -20.96 2.22 13.68
CA ILE A 558 -22.24 2.69 13.14
C ILE A 558 -23.34 2.29 14.13
N ASN A 559 -24.27 3.21 14.41
CA ASN A 559 -25.42 3.00 15.29
C ASN A 559 -25.06 2.49 16.71
N ASN A 560 -23.87 2.84 17.21
CA ASN A 560 -23.36 2.40 18.50
C ASN A 560 -22.59 3.54 19.19
N ASN A 561 -22.79 3.70 20.50
CA ASN A 561 -22.24 4.78 21.32
C ASN A 561 -20.90 4.44 22.00
N THR A 562 -20.28 3.30 21.69
CA THR A 562 -18.98 2.89 22.25
C THR A 562 -17.90 3.88 21.86
N GLU A 563 -17.32 4.57 22.84
CA GLU A 563 -16.38 5.67 22.56
C GLU A 563 -14.93 5.21 22.39
N SER A 564 -14.46 4.33 23.28
CA SER A 564 -13.07 3.86 23.32
C SER A 564 -12.99 2.36 23.04
N ALA A 565 -13.29 1.98 21.79
CA ALA A 565 -13.48 0.58 21.41
C ALA A 565 -12.27 -0.32 21.69
N CYS A 566 -11.05 0.21 21.73
CA CYS A 566 -9.82 -0.56 21.94
C CYS A 566 -9.27 -0.54 23.37
N ASN A 567 -9.87 0.25 24.28
CA ASN A 567 -9.38 0.35 25.65
C ASN A 567 -9.59 -0.96 26.41
N GLY A 568 -8.58 -1.37 27.19
CA GLY A 568 -8.61 -2.61 28.00
C GLY A 568 -8.49 -3.93 27.22
N LYS A 569 -8.02 -3.90 25.97
CA LYS A 569 -7.91 -5.08 25.08
C LYS A 569 -6.48 -5.43 24.69
#